data_AF-R4K3F1-F1
#
_entry.id   AF-R4K3F1-F1
#
_cell.length_a   1.000
_cell.length_b   1.000
_cell.length_c   1.000
_cell.angle_alpha   90.00
_cell.angle_beta   90.00
_cell.angle_gamma   90.00
#
_symmetry.space_group_name_H-M   'P 1'
#
loop_
_entity.id
_entity.type
_entity.pdbx_description
1 polymer ?
#
loop_
_entity_poly.entity_id
_entity_poly.type
_entity_poly.pdbx_seq_one_letter_code
_entity_poly.pdbx_strand_id
1 'polypeptide(L)' 'MSAKELFNYYYKLQSKEMREDIESYKKLAMKNKRVAIKVIFKNGQWLRVYQKLDGSVEWY' A
#
# COMPACT_ATOMS: atom_id res chain seq x y z
N MET A 1 8.18 -0.90 9.74
CA MET A 1 7.39 0.21 9.18
C MET A 1 5.96 0.13 9.70
N SER A 2 5.36 1.27 9.99
CA SER A 2 3.93 1.44 10.23
C SER A 2 3.14 1.45 8.91
N ALA A 3 1.81 1.35 9.00
CA ALA A 3 0.93 1.43 7.83
C ALA A 3 1.07 2.75 7.06
N LYS A 4 1.24 3.87 7.76
CA LYS A 4 1.46 5.19 7.16
C LYS A 4 2.79 5.26 6.41
N GLU A 5 3.86 4.70 6.99
CA GLU A 5 5.16 4.63 6.33
C GLU A 5 5.11 3.75 5.08
N LEU A 6 4.40 2.62 5.13
CA LEU A 6 4.22 1.74 3.98
C LEU A 6 3.44 2.43 2.86
N PHE A 7 2.37 3.15 3.20
CA PHE A 7 1.62 3.94 2.23
C PHE A 7 2.51 5.02 1.60
N ASN A 8 3.23 5.79 2.41
CA ASN A 8 4.12 6.85 1.92
C ASN A 8 5.23 6.31 1.02
N TYR A 9 5.78 5.13 1.35
CA TYR A 9 6.76 4.44 0.51
C TYR A 9 6.17 4.11 -0.85
N TYR A 10 5.02 3.42 -0.89
CA TYR A 10 4.32 3.09 -2.13
C TYR A 10 3.96 4.33 -2.94
N TYR A 11 3.36 5.34 -2.30
CA TYR A 11 2.90 6.58 -2.92
C TYR A 11 4.04 7.32 -3.63
N LYS A 12 5.24 7.39 -3.02
CA LYS A 12 6.42 8.05 -3.60
C LYS A 12 6.97 7.35 -4.84
N LEU A 13 6.73 6.05 -5.01
CA LEU A 13 7.17 5.30 -6.20
C LEU A 13 6.23 5.50 -7.41
N GLN A 14 4.98 5.87 -7.15
CA GLN A 14 3.98 6.03 -8.21
C GLN A 14 4.18 7.31 -9.02
N SER A 15 3.71 7.28 -10.28
CA SER A 15 3.60 8.47 -11.13
C SER A 15 2.60 9.48 -10.56
N LYS A 16 2.62 10.73 -11.07
CA LYS A 16 1.68 11.76 -10.64
C LYS A 16 0.22 11.33 -10.88
N GLU A 17 -0.08 10.82 -12.08
CA GLU A 17 -1.44 10.37 -12.45
C GLU A 17 -1.94 9.29 -11.48
N MET A 18 -1.10 8.31 -11.17
CA MET A 18 -1.46 7.22 -10.25
C MET A 18 -1.69 7.73 -8.82
N ARG A 19 -0.92 8.71 -8.36
CA ARG A 19 -1.14 9.36 -7.05
C ARG A 19 -2.46 10.10 -7.00
N GLU A 20 -2.84 10.77 -8.09
CA GLU A 20 -4.10 11.50 -8.20
C GLU A 20 -5.30 10.54 -8.22
N ASP A 21 -5.12 9.29 -8.66
CA ASP A 21 -6.15 8.27 -8.65
C ASP A 21 -6.31 7.55 -7.30
N ILE A 22 -5.32 7.63 -6.41
CA ILE A 22 -5.42 7.08 -5.05
C ILE A 22 -6.39 7.92 -4.22
N GLU A 23 -7.43 7.27 -3.69
CA GLU A 23 -8.42 7.89 -2.82
C GLU A 23 -8.04 7.78 -1.35
N SER A 24 -7.69 6.58 -0.89
CA SER A 24 -7.40 6.33 0.52
C SER A 24 -6.61 5.04 0.74
N TYR A 25 -6.19 4.79 1.98
CA TYR A 25 -5.64 3.49 2.38
C TYR A 25 -6.21 3.05 3.73
N LYS A 26 -6.26 1.73 3.93
CA LYS A 26 -6.69 1.11 5.19
C LYS A 26 -5.71 0.04 5.60
N LYS A 27 -5.56 -0.20 6.91
CA LYS A 27 -4.77 -1.32 7.43
C LYS A 27 -5.41 -2.64 6.97
N LEU A 28 -4.57 -3.60 6.59
CA LEU A 28 -4.98 -4.94 6.21
C LEU A 28 -4.23 -5.94 7.09
N ALA A 29 -4.95 -6.88 7.69
CA ALA A 29 -4.32 -7.97 8.44
C ALA A 29 -3.90 -9.07 7.45
N MET A 30 -2.61 -9.45 7.48
CA MET A 30 -2.09 -10.55 6.67
C MET A 30 -1.17 -11.43 7.53
N LYS A 31 -1.37 -12.76 7.46
CA LYS A 31 -0.47 -13.71 8.11
C LYS A 31 0.91 -13.64 7.45
N ASN A 32 1.97 -13.82 8.23
CA ASN A 32 3.36 -13.85 7.78
C ASN A 32 3.85 -12.57 7.08
N LYS A 33 3.22 -11.42 7.35
CA LYS A 33 3.65 -10.09 6.88
C LYS A 33 3.85 -9.17 8.07
N ARG A 34 4.83 -8.25 8.00
CA ARG A 34 5.07 -7.28 9.09
C ARG A 34 3.97 -6.23 9.15
N VAL A 35 3.58 -5.73 7.98
CA VAL A 35 2.53 -4.73 7.82
C VAL A 35 1.93 -4.90 6.44
N ALA A 36 0.62 -4.71 6.33
CA ALA A 36 -0.09 -4.65 5.07
C ALA A 36 -1.13 -3.54 5.10
N ILE A 37 -1.38 -2.96 3.92
CA ILE A 37 -2.39 -1.96 3.68
C ILE A 37 -3.18 -2.33 2.42
N LYS A 38 -4.42 -1.90 2.37
CA LYS A 38 -5.27 -1.87 1.18
C LYS A 38 -5.30 -0.43 0.69
N VAL A 39 -4.80 -0.17 -0.50
CA VAL A 39 -4.86 1.14 -1.17
C VAL A 39 -6.07 1.14 -2.09
N ILE A 40 -6.93 2.14 -1.95
CA ILE A 40 -8.22 2.26 -2.64
C ILE A 40 -8.08 3.40 -3.66
N PHE A 41 -8.48 3.13 -4.90
CA PHE A 41 -8.50 4.10 -5.99
C PHE A 41 -9.90 4.69 -6.15
N LYS A 42 -9.97 5.86 -6.78
CA LYS A 42 -11.23 6.59 -7.03
C LYS A 42 -12.21 5.81 -7.91
N ASN A 43 -11.70 4.94 -8.78
CA ASN A 43 -12.51 4.05 -9.61
C ASN A 43 -13.10 2.85 -8.84
N GLY A 44 -12.89 2.76 -7.52
CA GLY A 44 -13.36 1.66 -6.67
C GLY A 44 -12.48 0.41 -6.69
N GLN A 45 -11.48 0.35 -7.57
CA GLN A 45 -10.45 -0.68 -7.52
C GLN A 45 -9.55 -0.49 -6.30
N TRP A 46 -8.84 -1.54 -5.95
CA TRP A 46 -7.89 -1.48 -4.85
C TRP A 46 -6.75 -2.46 -5.10
N LEU A 47 -5.61 -2.16 -4.49
CA LEU A 47 -4.49 -3.08 -4.39
C LEU A 47 -4.11 -3.33 -2.94
N ARG A 48 -3.39 -4.41 -2.69
CA ARG A 48 -2.73 -4.60 -1.41
C ARG A 48 -1.25 -4.24 -1.55
N VAL A 49 -0.73 -3.54 -0.56
CA VAL A 49 0.72 -3.31 -0.41
C VAL A 49 1.11 -3.92 0.92
N TYR A 50 2.22 -4.66 0.97
CA TYR A 50 2.70 -5.26 2.21
C TYR A 50 4.21 -5.34 2.27
N GLN A 51 4.71 -5.39 3.50
CA GLN A 51 6.09 -5.69 3.81
C GLN A 51 6.22 -7.14 4.28
N LYS A 52 7.07 -7.92 3.62
CA LYS A 52 7.46 -9.28 4.04
C LYS A 52 8.30 -9.25 5.32
N LEU A 53 8.51 -10.42 5.92
CA LEU A 53 9.32 -10.56 7.14
C LEU A 53 10.80 -10.21 6.92
N ASP A 54 11.31 -10.39 5.70
CA ASP A 54 12.65 -10.01 5.25
C ASP A 54 12.81 -8.50 4.99
N GLY A 55 11.73 -7.73 5.09
CA GLY A 55 11.73 -6.28 4.88
C GLY A 55 11.40 -5.83 3.45
N SER A 56 11.36 -6.74 2.47
CA SER A 56 10.96 -6.42 1.10
C SER A 56 9.49 -5.97 1.01
N VAL A 57 9.20 -5.04 0.10
CA VAL A 57 7.85 -4.49 -0.13
C VAL A 57 7.34 -4.97 -1.49
N GLU A 58 6.12 -5.47 -1.52
CA GLU A 58 5.43 -5.91 -2.73
C GLU A 58 4.01 -5.37 -2.76
N TRP A 59 3.43 -5.31 -3.97
CA TRP A 59 2.05 -4.89 -4.18
C TRP A 59 1.39 -5.63 -5.35
N TYR A 60 0.11 -6.00 -5.18
CA TYR A 60 -0.74 -6.69 -6.18
C TYR A 60 -2.23 -6.59 -5.87
#